data_AF-A0AAU7KBU3-F1
#
_entry.id   AF-A0AAU7KBU3-F1
#
_cell.length_a   1.000
_cell.length_b   1.000
_cell.length_c   1.000
_cell.angle_alpha   90.00
_cell.angle_beta   90.00
_cell.angle_gamma   90.00
#
_symmetry.space_group_name_H-M   'P 1'
#
loop_
_entity.id
_entity.type
_entity.pdbx_description
1 polymer ?
#
loop_
_entity_poly.entity_id
_entity_poly.type
_entity_poly.pdbx_seq_one_letter_code
_entity_poly.pdbx_strand_id
1 'polypeptide(L)'
;MTPPSSHNTLAGSPHDGAGRPPDPSQEPSHEPSHDPSPEPSRGPNPDPSADRTPERAPDVVRSRFDRGVVRVAQFAAWLVFIAMAISVYEVIMRYGFGAPTSWVHESVVMLVAVSFCLGGPAALASNRHIRVKVLYDAVGPRFRLWLDRFNDLVTFGFCLGMTYAAWVMFYGASHNPLGEWQLERSGTSWNPPFPALVKGMILAAVAIMCVQALIHLIQSIKGKPAPDAPEGGAD
;
A
#
# COMPACT_ATOMS: atom_id res chain seq x y z
N MET A 1 41.90 -10.80 54.70
CA MET A 1 43.20 -11.41 54.35
C MET A 1 43.86 -10.56 53.29
N THR A 2 45.12 -10.17 53.51
CA THR A 2 46.04 -9.35 52.67
C THR A 2 47.49 -9.69 53.09
N PRO A 3 48.56 -9.25 52.40
CA PRO A 3 48.80 -9.07 50.96
C PRO A 3 49.58 -10.34 50.46
N PRO A 4 50.83 -10.39 49.92
CA PRO A 4 51.75 -9.42 49.23
C PRO A 4 51.35 -9.20 47.74
N SER A 5 52.00 -8.46 46.83
CA SER A 5 53.29 -7.73 46.67
C SER A 5 54.47 -8.44 45.97
N SER A 6 54.90 -7.91 44.81
CA SER A 6 56.28 -8.00 44.32
C SER A 6 56.69 -6.71 43.59
N HIS A 7 57.49 -5.88 44.27
CA HIS A 7 58.24 -4.78 43.66
C HIS A 7 59.27 -5.34 42.65
N ASN A 8 59.68 -4.52 41.67
CA ASN A 8 61.09 -4.09 41.70
C ASN A 8 61.29 -2.68 41.13
N THR A 9 62.42 -2.08 41.46
CA THR A 9 62.67 -0.63 41.39
C THR A 9 64.15 -0.37 41.09
N LEU A 10 64.46 0.75 40.42
CA LEU A 10 65.80 1.31 40.13
C LEU A 10 66.71 0.54 39.16
N ALA A 11 67.15 1.26 38.11
CA ALA A 11 68.57 1.58 37.92
C ALA A 11 68.70 2.75 36.93
N GLY A 12 69.38 3.83 37.34
CA GLY A 12 69.83 4.90 36.45
C GLY A 12 71.29 5.24 36.78
N SER A 13 72.12 5.48 35.77
CA SER A 13 73.49 6.01 35.89
C SER A 13 74.08 6.36 34.50
N PRO A 14 75.14 7.18 34.43
CA PRO A 14 75.16 8.31 33.49
C PRO A 14 76.38 8.29 32.52
N HIS A 15 76.92 9.48 32.18
CA HIS A 15 77.89 9.82 31.10
C HIS A 15 77.23 9.97 29.72
N ASP A 16 77.55 10.96 28.88
CA ASP A 16 78.48 12.12 28.93
C ASP A 16 77.75 13.32 28.25
N GLY A 17 78.13 14.60 28.31
CA GLY A 17 79.47 15.16 28.47
C GLY A 17 79.85 15.94 27.19
N ALA A 18 79.47 17.22 27.16
CA ALA A 18 79.98 18.29 26.28
C ALA A 18 79.83 18.23 24.73
N GLY A 19 79.14 19.25 24.19
CA GLY A 19 79.73 20.09 23.12
C GLY A 19 79.41 19.78 21.66
N ARG A 20 78.43 20.49 21.08
CA ARG A 20 78.41 20.85 19.65
C ARG A 20 77.81 22.26 19.47
N PRO A 21 78.38 23.14 18.63
CA PRO A 21 77.97 24.54 18.53
C PRO A 21 76.56 24.73 17.94
N PRO A 22 75.91 25.88 18.18
CA PRO A 22 74.63 26.21 17.57
C PRO A 22 74.76 26.28 16.04
N ASP A 23 73.78 25.69 15.37
CA ASP A 23 73.67 25.67 13.91
C ASP A 23 73.27 27.07 13.38
N PRO A 24 74.05 27.70 12.50
CA PRO A 24 73.70 29.00 11.90
C PRO A 24 72.46 28.96 10.98
N SER A 25 71.93 27.77 10.70
CA SER A 25 70.82 27.56 9.75
C SER A 25 69.42 27.86 10.32
N GLN A 26 69.30 28.25 11.60
CA GLN A 26 68.02 28.64 12.20
C GLN A 26 67.73 30.12 12.00
N GLU A 27 67.31 30.49 10.79
CA GLU A 27 66.50 31.70 10.61
C GLU A 27 65.24 31.61 11.51
N PRO A 28 64.79 32.72 12.12
CA PRO A 28 63.57 32.73 12.90
C PRO A 28 62.38 32.58 11.94
N SER A 29 61.94 31.34 11.75
CA SER A 29 60.69 31.04 11.05
C SER A 29 59.56 31.74 11.79
N HIS A 30 59.07 32.86 11.21
CA HIS A 30 57.83 33.49 11.61
C HIS A 30 56.71 32.45 11.52
N GLU A 31 56.38 31.83 12.65
CA GLU A 31 55.14 31.06 12.77
C GLU A 31 54.00 32.05 12.56
N PRO A 32 53.16 31.88 11.52
CA PRO A 32 51.97 32.68 11.37
C PRO A 32 51.09 32.38 12.58
N SER A 33 50.67 33.42 13.31
CA SER A 33 49.70 33.28 14.38
C SER A 33 48.47 32.58 13.80
N HIS A 34 48.28 31.30 14.16
CA HIS A 34 47.14 30.53 13.68
C HIS A 34 45.90 30.97 14.45
N ASP A 35 45.37 32.12 14.01
CA ASP A 35 44.04 32.57 14.36
C ASP A 35 43.08 31.40 14.05
N PRO A 36 42.27 30.92 15.02
CA PRO A 36 41.33 29.85 14.74
C PRO A 36 40.32 30.37 13.73
N SER A 37 40.42 29.86 12.49
CA SER A 37 39.49 30.20 11.40
C SER A 37 38.06 30.15 11.93
N PRO A 38 37.23 31.18 11.71
CA PRO A 38 35.87 31.20 12.24
C PRO A 38 35.17 29.93 11.80
N GLU A 39 34.66 29.14 12.76
CA GLU A 39 33.88 27.95 12.44
C GLU A 39 32.81 28.34 11.42
N PRO A 40 32.71 27.66 10.27
CA PRO A 40 31.67 27.96 9.31
C PRO A 40 30.35 27.73 10.03
N SER A 41 29.61 28.82 10.27
CA SER A 41 28.42 28.80 11.10
C SER A 41 27.51 27.69 10.60
N ARG A 42 27.39 26.61 11.38
CA ARG A 42 26.48 25.51 11.05
C ARG A 42 25.08 26.10 11.05
N GLY A 43 24.59 26.44 9.84
CA GLY A 43 23.21 26.80 9.63
C GLY A 43 22.32 25.68 10.20
N PRO A 44 21.07 25.99 10.60
CA PRO A 44 20.17 25.00 11.17
C PRO A 44 20.20 23.72 10.32
N ASN A 45 20.67 22.63 10.93
CA ASN A 45 20.86 21.36 10.22
C ASN A 45 19.49 20.99 9.62
N PRO A 46 19.35 20.87 8.28
CA PRO A 46 18.04 20.78 7.66
C PRO A 46 17.31 19.58 8.24
N ASP A 47 16.17 19.84 8.88
CA ASP A 47 15.40 18.81 9.57
C ASP A 47 15.06 17.72 8.55
N PRO A 48 15.38 16.43 8.79
CA PRO A 48 15.04 15.33 7.88
C PRO A 48 13.54 15.14 7.65
N SER A 49 12.68 15.90 8.35
CA SER A 49 11.24 16.01 8.09
C SER A 49 10.84 17.16 7.16
N ALA A 50 11.71 18.15 6.90
CA ALA A 50 11.40 19.34 6.10
C ALA A 50 11.26 19.06 4.59
N ASP A 51 12.01 18.10 4.05
CA ASP A 51 11.86 17.61 2.66
C ASP A 51 10.88 16.42 2.55
N ARG A 52 10.00 16.27 3.55
CA ARG A 52 8.75 15.54 3.32
C ARG A 52 7.80 16.48 2.61
N THR A 53 8.03 16.69 1.29
CA THR A 53 6.93 17.13 0.41
C THR A 53 5.72 16.27 0.77
N PRO A 54 4.61 16.87 1.26
CA PRO A 54 3.55 16.12 1.92
C PRO A 54 3.07 15.06 0.95
N GLU A 55 3.28 13.77 1.28
CA GLU A 55 3.13 12.67 0.32
C GLU A 55 1.76 12.81 -0.32
N ARG A 56 1.77 13.21 -1.60
CA ARG A 56 0.64 13.83 -2.28
C ARG A 56 -0.57 12.97 -2.04
N ALA A 57 -1.46 13.44 -1.16
CA ALA A 57 -2.57 12.64 -0.67
C ALA A 57 -3.24 12.01 -1.89
N PRO A 58 -3.23 10.68 -2.03
CA PRO A 58 -3.55 10.06 -3.30
C PRO A 58 -4.91 10.59 -3.75
N ASP A 59 -5.05 10.95 -5.02
CA ASP A 59 -6.30 11.55 -5.52
C ASP A 59 -7.39 10.44 -5.58
N VAL A 60 -7.90 10.01 -4.42
CA VAL A 60 -8.48 8.66 -4.17
C VAL A 60 -9.74 8.35 -5.00
N VAL A 61 -10.35 9.35 -5.65
CA VAL A 61 -11.69 9.20 -6.25
C VAL A 61 -11.78 9.93 -7.59
N ARG A 62 -11.52 9.22 -8.71
CA ARG A 62 -11.55 9.75 -10.08
C ARG A 62 -12.96 10.10 -10.58
N SER A 63 -14.00 9.40 -10.09
CA SER A 63 -15.40 9.59 -10.50
C SER A 63 -16.36 9.81 -9.34
N ARG A 64 -17.48 10.51 -9.59
CA ARG A 64 -18.63 10.55 -8.66
C ARG A 64 -19.17 9.15 -8.37
N PHE A 65 -19.05 8.22 -9.33
CA PHE A 65 -19.43 6.82 -9.19
C PHE A 65 -18.57 6.08 -8.16
N ASP A 66 -17.23 6.24 -8.24
CA ASP A 66 -16.28 5.67 -7.29
C ASP A 66 -16.58 6.10 -5.83
N ARG A 67 -17.02 7.35 -5.63
CA ARG A 67 -17.45 7.83 -4.30
C ARG A 67 -18.71 7.11 -3.80
N GLY A 68 -19.60 6.70 -4.70
CA GLY A 68 -20.74 5.85 -4.39
C GLY A 68 -20.29 4.47 -3.94
N VAL A 69 -19.44 3.82 -4.75
CA VAL A 69 -18.87 2.49 -4.48
C VAL A 69 -18.15 2.43 -3.13
N VAL A 70 -17.27 3.40 -2.83
CA VAL A 70 -16.54 3.46 -1.56
C VAL A 70 -17.50 3.62 -0.36
N ARG A 71 -18.56 4.44 -0.47
CA ARG A 71 -19.57 4.54 0.61
C ARG A 71 -20.33 3.23 0.81
N VAL A 72 -20.73 2.55 -0.27
CA VAL A 72 -21.40 1.24 -0.17
C VAL A 72 -20.49 0.21 0.51
N ALA A 73 -19.20 0.18 0.18
CA ALA A 73 -18.23 -0.69 0.85
C ALA A 73 -18.01 -0.33 2.34
N GLN A 74 -18.03 0.96 2.70
CA GLN A 74 -17.98 1.40 4.11
C GLN A 74 -19.23 0.94 4.89
N PHE A 75 -20.43 1.00 4.29
CA PHE A 75 -21.62 0.41 4.90
C PHE A 75 -21.53 -1.12 4.97
N ALA A 76 -20.97 -1.78 3.96
CA ALA A 76 -20.78 -3.23 3.93
C ALA A 76 -19.81 -3.73 5.01
N ALA A 77 -18.87 -2.92 5.50
CA ALA A 77 -18.01 -3.28 6.63
C ALA A 77 -18.81 -3.61 7.91
N TRP A 78 -19.99 -3.02 8.10
CA TRP A 78 -20.89 -3.35 9.22
C TRP A 78 -21.47 -4.78 9.14
N LEU A 79 -21.49 -5.41 7.96
CA LEU A 79 -21.90 -6.82 7.82
C LEU A 79 -20.98 -7.76 8.61
N VAL A 80 -19.69 -7.41 8.74
CA VAL A 80 -18.73 -8.17 9.57
C VAL A 80 -19.08 -8.08 11.05
N PHE A 81 -19.54 -6.91 11.52
CA PHE A 81 -20.00 -6.74 12.90
C PHE A 81 -21.30 -7.51 13.16
N ILE A 82 -22.23 -7.55 12.19
CA ILE A 82 -23.44 -8.37 12.26
C ILE A 82 -23.07 -9.87 12.29
N ALA A 83 -22.15 -10.32 11.44
CA ALA A 83 -21.66 -11.71 11.45
C ALA A 83 -20.99 -12.09 12.80
N MET A 84 -20.27 -11.16 13.42
CA MET A 84 -19.71 -11.34 14.77
C MET A 84 -20.82 -11.46 15.82
N ALA A 85 -21.84 -10.60 15.79
CA ALA A 85 -22.98 -10.67 16.72
C ALA A 85 -23.75 -11.99 16.60
N ILE A 86 -23.99 -12.47 15.37
CA ILE A 86 -24.62 -13.78 15.10
C ILE A 86 -23.73 -14.93 15.61
N SER A 87 -22.41 -14.82 15.49
CA SER A 87 -21.46 -15.82 16.03
C SER A 87 -21.49 -15.87 17.56
N VAL A 88 -21.55 -14.72 18.24
CA VAL A 88 -21.70 -14.63 19.70
C VAL A 88 -23.04 -15.22 20.16
N TYR A 89 -24.12 -14.96 19.42
CA TYR A 89 -25.43 -15.57 19.68
C TYR A 89 -25.36 -17.11 19.66
N GLU A 90 -24.73 -17.72 18.67
CA GLU A 90 -24.58 -19.19 18.61
C GLU A 90 -23.72 -19.75 19.76
N VAL A 91 -22.70 -19.03 20.21
CA VAL A 91 -21.92 -19.42 21.41
C VAL A 91 -22.82 -19.44 22.64
N ILE A 92 -23.67 -18.43 22.83
CA ILE A 92 -24.64 -18.36 23.94
C ILE A 92 -25.67 -19.48 23.83
N MET A 93 -26.24 -19.72 22.64
CA MET A 93 -27.23 -20.78 22.42
C MET A 93 -26.66 -22.18 22.64
N ARG A 94 -25.45 -22.46 22.14
CA ARG A 94 -24.78 -23.76 22.28
C ARG A 94 -24.35 -24.05 23.72
N TYR A 95 -23.71 -23.10 24.42
CA TYR A 95 -23.12 -23.37 25.74
C TYR A 95 -23.99 -22.93 26.92
N GLY A 96 -24.85 -21.92 26.74
CA GLY A 96 -25.79 -21.45 27.78
C GLY A 96 -27.12 -22.21 27.76
N PHE A 97 -27.63 -22.55 26.58
CA PHE A 97 -28.96 -23.18 26.41
C PHE A 97 -28.91 -24.62 25.87
N GLY A 98 -27.74 -25.14 25.50
CA GLY A 98 -27.58 -26.50 24.94
C GLY A 98 -28.25 -26.71 23.56
N ALA A 99 -28.64 -25.63 22.89
CA ALA A 99 -29.48 -25.65 21.69
C ALA A 99 -28.74 -25.05 20.48
N PRO A 100 -27.86 -25.82 19.80
CA PRO A 100 -27.09 -25.34 18.66
C PRO A 100 -27.99 -25.00 17.47
N THR A 101 -27.69 -23.92 16.74
CA THR A 101 -28.50 -23.47 15.61
C THR A 101 -27.86 -23.80 14.26
N SER A 102 -28.62 -24.41 13.35
CA SER A 102 -28.13 -24.87 12.05
C SER A 102 -27.87 -23.74 11.05
N TRP A 103 -28.58 -22.62 11.17
CA TRP A 103 -28.57 -21.51 10.19
C TRP A 103 -27.41 -20.51 10.39
N VAL A 104 -26.80 -20.48 11.58
CA VAL A 104 -25.79 -19.45 11.92
C VAL A 104 -24.53 -19.59 11.09
N HIS A 105 -23.96 -20.80 10.97
CA HIS A 105 -22.72 -21.01 10.24
C HIS A 105 -22.80 -20.47 8.81
N GLU A 106 -23.87 -20.82 8.10
CA GLU A 106 -24.07 -20.42 6.71
C GLU A 106 -24.38 -18.93 6.55
N SER A 107 -25.14 -18.35 7.49
CA SER A 107 -25.42 -16.91 7.52
C SER A 107 -24.15 -16.09 7.75
N VAL A 108 -23.27 -16.54 8.64
CA VAL A 108 -21.97 -15.91 8.89
C VAL A 108 -21.06 -16.00 7.65
N VAL A 109 -20.95 -17.19 7.03
CA VAL A 109 -20.17 -17.37 5.79
C VAL A 109 -20.70 -16.48 4.67
N MET A 110 -22.01 -16.38 4.49
CA MET A 110 -22.66 -15.50 3.51
C MET A 110 -22.33 -14.02 3.76
N LEU A 111 -22.53 -13.51 4.97
CA LEU A 111 -22.26 -12.11 5.32
C LEU A 111 -20.79 -11.75 5.10
N VAL A 112 -19.88 -12.63 5.50
CA VAL A 112 -18.43 -12.45 5.30
C VAL A 112 -18.11 -12.45 3.81
N ALA A 113 -18.60 -13.42 3.03
CA ALA A 113 -18.37 -13.48 1.58
C ALA A 113 -18.87 -12.22 0.85
N VAL A 114 -20.06 -11.72 1.18
CA VAL A 114 -20.60 -10.47 0.63
C VAL A 114 -19.72 -9.26 0.97
N SER A 115 -19.24 -9.17 2.21
CA SER A 115 -18.34 -8.09 2.62
C SER A 115 -17.01 -8.09 1.83
N PHE A 116 -16.44 -9.27 1.57
CA PHE A 116 -15.25 -9.42 0.74
C PHE A 116 -15.50 -9.06 -0.73
N CYS A 117 -16.63 -9.47 -1.32
CA CYS A 117 -16.99 -9.13 -2.70
C CYS A 117 -17.03 -7.60 -2.91
N LEU A 118 -17.58 -6.85 -1.96
CA LEU A 118 -17.67 -5.39 -2.02
C LEU A 118 -16.32 -4.67 -1.78
N GLY A 119 -15.32 -5.37 -1.25
CA GLY A 119 -13.95 -4.86 -1.13
C GLY A 119 -13.23 -4.65 -2.46
N GLY A 120 -13.49 -5.51 -3.47
CA GLY A 120 -12.89 -5.40 -4.81
C GLY A 120 -13.18 -4.06 -5.51
N PRO A 121 -14.46 -3.69 -5.70
CA PRO A 121 -14.86 -2.39 -6.24
C PRO A 121 -14.27 -1.19 -5.48
N ALA A 122 -14.14 -1.28 -4.15
CA ALA A 122 -13.55 -0.22 -3.32
C ALA A 122 -12.02 -0.09 -3.49
N ALA A 123 -11.32 -1.21 -3.69
CA ALA A 123 -9.91 -1.22 -4.01
C ALA A 123 -9.63 -0.61 -5.40
N LEU A 124 -10.47 -0.95 -6.39
CA LEU A 124 -10.39 -0.36 -7.74
C LEU A 124 -10.72 1.14 -7.75
N ALA A 125 -11.77 1.55 -7.02
CA ALA A 125 -12.13 2.96 -6.83
C ALA A 125 -10.95 3.80 -6.34
N SER A 126 -10.16 3.24 -5.42
CA SER A 126 -8.99 3.87 -4.80
C SER A 126 -7.77 4.01 -5.71
N ASN A 127 -7.88 3.60 -6.99
CA ASN A 127 -6.86 3.74 -8.04
C ASN A 127 -5.45 3.22 -7.62
N ARG A 128 -5.47 2.09 -6.89
CA ARG A 128 -4.31 1.37 -6.35
C ARG A 128 -3.66 0.40 -7.36
N HIS A 129 -4.11 0.39 -8.62
CA HIS A 129 -3.42 -0.32 -9.69
C HIS A 129 -1.98 0.18 -9.81
N ILE A 130 -1.04 -0.76 -9.92
CA ILE A 130 0.41 -0.52 -9.77
C ILE A 130 0.91 0.33 -10.94
N ARG A 131 0.86 1.65 -10.78
CA ARG A 131 1.59 2.59 -11.62
C ARG A 131 3.06 2.55 -11.19
N VAL A 132 3.91 1.98 -12.02
CA VAL A 132 5.35 1.86 -11.78
C VAL A 132 5.98 3.26 -11.82
N LYS A 133 6.00 3.97 -10.68
CA LYS A 133 6.43 5.37 -10.57
C LYS A 133 7.77 5.62 -11.30
N VAL A 134 8.75 4.73 -11.11
CA VAL A 134 10.06 4.76 -11.80
C VAL A 134 9.94 4.88 -13.33
N LEU A 135 9.01 4.15 -13.95
CA LEU A 135 8.79 4.22 -15.40
C LEU A 135 8.04 5.49 -15.81
N TYR A 136 7.26 6.09 -14.92
CA TYR A 136 6.53 7.35 -15.12
C TYR A 136 7.41 8.59 -14.91
N ASP A 137 8.44 8.48 -14.08
CA ASP A 137 9.37 9.56 -13.73
C ASP A 137 10.53 9.63 -14.74
N ALA A 138 10.87 8.52 -15.40
CA ALA A 138 11.88 8.44 -16.46
C ALA A 138 11.38 8.85 -17.87
N VAL A 139 10.12 9.25 -18.03
CA VAL A 139 9.49 9.44 -19.36
C VAL A 139 8.77 10.78 -19.50
N GLY A 140 8.83 11.37 -20.70
CA GLY A 140 8.21 12.66 -21.00
C GLY A 140 6.67 12.66 -20.90
N PRO A 141 6.05 13.84 -20.78
CA PRO A 141 4.62 14.00 -20.46
C PRO A 141 3.68 13.31 -21.47
N ARG A 142 4.10 13.22 -22.75
CA ARG A 142 3.33 12.56 -23.81
C ARG A 142 3.31 11.03 -23.65
N PHE A 143 4.42 10.42 -23.25
CA PHE A 143 4.52 8.96 -23.05
C PHE A 143 3.86 8.53 -21.73
N ARG A 144 3.93 9.37 -20.70
CA ARG A 144 3.17 9.20 -19.44
C ARG A 144 1.67 9.01 -19.66
N LEU A 145 1.07 9.81 -20.56
CA LEU A 145 -0.35 9.67 -20.92
C LEU A 145 -0.65 8.39 -21.72
N TRP A 146 0.32 7.91 -22.50
CA TRP A 146 0.19 6.63 -23.19
C TRP A 146 0.22 5.46 -22.21
N LEU A 147 1.13 5.50 -21.21
CA LEU A 147 1.19 4.53 -20.12
C LEU A 147 -0.10 4.51 -19.29
N ASP A 148 -0.64 5.67 -18.92
CA ASP A 148 -1.93 5.76 -18.20
C ASP A 148 -3.06 5.12 -19.01
N ARG A 149 -3.19 5.43 -20.30
CA ARG A 149 -4.22 4.84 -21.18
C ARG A 149 -4.04 3.34 -21.39
N PHE A 150 -2.79 2.86 -21.52
CA PHE A 150 -2.49 1.44 -21.64
C PHE A 150 -2.88 0.68 -20.37
N ASN A 151 -2.53 1.22 -19.19
CA ASN A 151 -2.90 0.64 -17.90
C ASN A 151 -4.43 0.62 -17.69
N ASP A 152 -5.12 1.73 -17.99
CA ASP A 152 -6.59 1.81 -17.92
C ASP A 152 -7.25 0.80 -18.90
N LEU A 153 -6.69 0.60 -20.11
CA LEU A 153 -7.16 -0.37 -21.10
C LEU A 153 -6.95 -1.83 -20.67
N VAL A 154 -5.77 -2.17 -20.15
CA VAL A 154 -5.47 -3.51 -19.62
C VAL A 154 -6.37 -3.82 -18.41
N THR A 155 -6.58 -2.83 -17.53
CA THR A 155 -7.47 -2.96 -16.37
C THR A 155 -8.92 -3.19 -16.81
N PHE A 156 -9.41 -2.48 -17.83
CA PHE A 156 -10.73 -2.71 -18.40
C PHE A 156 -10.86 -4.11 -19.04
N GLY A 157 -9.89 -4.54 -19.85
CA GLY A 157 -9.88 -5.87 -20.46
C GLY A 157 -9.88 -7.00 -19.43
N PHE A 158 -9.10 -6.85 -18.35
CA PHE A 158 -9.08 -7.79 -17.23
C PHE A 158 -10.44 -7.83 -16.49
N CYS A 159 -11.05 -6.68 -16.20
CA CYS A 159 -12.38 -6.63 -15.57
C CYS A 159 -13.47 -7.24 -16.45
N LEU A 160 -13.40 -7.06 -17.78
CA LEU A 160 -14.31 -7.69 -18.73
C LEU A 160 -14.17 -9.21 -18.72
N GLY A 161 -12.93 -9.73 -18.74
CA GLY A 161 -12.64 -11.16 -18.63
C GLY A 161 -13.13 -11.78 -17.31
N MET A 162 -12.90 -11.10 -16.19
CA MET A 162 -13.45 -11.52 -14.89
C MET A 162 -14.98 -11.51 -14.86
N THR A 163 -15.61 -10.52 -15.48
CA THR A 163 -17.08 -10.43 -15.58
C THR A 163 -17.65 -11.59 -16.39
N TYR A 164 -17.00 -11.97 -17.50
CA TYR A 164 -17.37 -13.15 -18.27
C TYR A 164 -17.20 -14.46 -17.48
N ALA A 165 -16.08 -14.64 -16.77
CA ALA A 165 -15.84 -15.81 -15.93
C ALA A 165 -16.87 -15.91 -14.78
N ALA A 166 -17.18 -14.80 -14.11
CA ALA A 166 -18.19 -14.74 -13.07
C ALA A 166 -19.61 -14.99 -13.63
N TRP A 167 -19.90 -14.53 -14.86
CA TRP A 167 -21.16 -14.84 -15.54
C TRP A 167 -21.32 -16.34 -15.78
N VAL A 168 -20.29 -17.02 -16.30
CA VAL A 168 -20.31 -18.48 -16.51
C VAL A 168 -20.50 -19.22 -15.18
N MET A 169 -19.80 -18.81 -14.12
CA MET A 169 -19.97 -19.38 -12.77
C MET A 169 -21.37 -19.17 -12.19
N PHE A 170 -21.96 -17.98 -12.37
CA PHE A 170 -23.32 -17.69 -11.89
C PHE A 170 -24.39 -18.41 -12.72
N TYR A 171 -24.21 -18.50 -14.04
CA TYR A 171 -25.12 -19.20 -14.93
C TYR A 171 -25.22 -20.69 -14.57
N GLY A 172 -24.07 -21.37 -14.42
CA GLY A 172 -24.03 -22.76 -13.96
C GLY A 172 -24.55 -22.98 -12.53
N ALA A 173 -24.60 -21.93 -11.71
CA ALA A 173 -25.14 -21.99 -10.35
C ALA A 173 -26.61 -21.58 -10.22
N SER A 174 -27.21 -21.07 -11.29
CA SER A 174 -28.62 -20.66 -11.37
C SER A 174 -29.44 -21.53 -12.31
N HIS A 175 -28.79 -22.31 -13.18
CA HIS A 175 -29.43 -23.20 -14.14
C HIS A 175 -28.90 -24.63 -13.99
N ASN A 176 -29.82 -25.60 -13.94
CA ASN A 176 -29.50 -27.03 -14.00
C ASN A 176 -28.97 -27.40 -15.42
N PRO A 177 -28.31 -28.55 -15.67
CA PRO A 177 -27.85 -28.92 -17.02
C PRO A 177 -28.95 -29.04 -18.08
N LEU A 178 -30.22 -29.10 -17.66
CA LEU A 178 -31.41 -29.06 -18.52
C LEU A 178 -31.88 -27.63 -18.87
N GLY A 179 -31.22 -26.58 -18.35
CA GLY A 179 -31.59 -25.17 -18.56
C GLY A 179 -32.70 -24.65 -17.65
N GLU A 180 -33.20 -25.45 -16.70
CA GLU A 180 -34.20 -25.03 -15.72
C GLU A 180 -33.60 -24.13 -14.64
N TRP A 181 -34.33 -23.10 -14.22
CA TRP A 181 -33.92 -22.17 -13.17
C TRP A 181 -33.92 -22.86 -11.80
N GLN A 182 -32.73 -23.20 -11.31
CA GLN A 182 -32.51 -23.87 -10.03
C GLN A 182 -31.23 -23.34 -9.40
N LEU A 183 -31.36 -22.60 -8.29
CA LEU A 183 -30.21 -22.12 -7.53
C LEU A 183 -29.50 -23.29 -6.83
N GLU A 184 -28.19 -23.39 -7.03
CA GLU A 184 -27.30 -24.20 -6.18
C GLU A 184 -27.56 -23.90 -4.70
N ARG A 185 -27.74 -24.97 -3.93
CA ARG A 185 -27.90 -24.92 -2.47
C ARG A 185 -26.72 -25.59 -1.79
N SER A 186 -26.52 -25.24 -0.52
CA SER A 186 -25.33 -25.64 0.25
C SER A 186 -25.26 -27.12 0.61
N GLY A 187 -26.35 -27.89 0.50
CA GLY A 187 -26.37 -29.31 0.85
C GLY A 187 -26.26 -29.62 2.35
N THR A 188 -26.38 -28.59 3.19
CA THR A 188 -26.33 -28.67 4.66
C THR A 188 -27.68 -29.08 5.26
N SER A 189 -27.74 -29.19 6.60
CA SER A 189 -29.00 -29.41 7.32
C SER A 189 -30.04 -28.29 7.16
N TRP A 190 -29.64 -27.07 6.79
CA TRP A 190 -30.58 -25.95 6.54
C TRP A 190 -30.80 -25.71 5.03
N ASN A 191 -29.80 -26.05 4.20
CA ASN A 191 -29.85 -26.05 2.74
C ASN A 191 -30.37 -24.76 2.06
N PRO A 192 -29.95 -23.55 2.47
CA PRO A 192 -30.25 -22.32 1.74
C PRO A 192 -29.55 -22.24 0.37
N PRO A 193 -30.05 -21.43 -0.57
CA PRO A 193 -29.44 -21.16 -1.88
C PRO A 193 -28.23 -20.21 -1.81
N PHE A 194 -27.46 -20.25 -0.71
CA PHE A 194 -26.38 -19.33 -0.44
C PHE A 194 -25.20 -19.42 -1.44
N PRO A 195 -24.75 -20.60 -1.91
CA PRO A 195 -23.68 -20.68 -2.91
C PRO A 195 -24.02 -19.93 -4.21
N ALA A 196 -25.25 -20.08 -4.72
CA ALA A 196 -25.73 -19.34 -5.89
C ALA A 196 -25.77 -17.82 -5.65
N LEU A 197 -26.23 -17.38 -4.46
CA LEU A 197 -26.27 -15.97 -4.10
C LEU A 197 -24.85 -15.36 -3.98
N VAL A 198 -23.87 -16.07 -3.39
CA VAL A 198 -22.47 -15.58 -3.36
C VAL A 198 -21.93 -15.43 -4.79
N LYS A 199 -22.14 -16.41 -5.66
CA LYS A 199 -21.71 -16.32 -7.07
C LYS A 199 -22.37 -15.15 -7.81
N GLY A 200 -23.64 -14.87 -7.54
CA GLY A 200 -24.34 -13.68 -8.06
C GLY A 200 -23.78 -12.37 -7.52
N MET A 201 -23.39 -12.32 -6.25
CA MET A 201 -22.74 -11.14 -5.64
C MET A 201 -21.32 -10.92 -6.16
N ILE A 202 -20.57 -11.98 -6.46
CA ILE A 202 -19.27 -11.90 -7.15
C ILE A 202 -19.48 -11.27 -8.54
N LEU A 203 -20.44 -11.79 -9.33
CA LEU A 203 -20.79 -11.25 -10.64
C LEU A 203 -21.16 -9.76 -10.56
N ALA A 204 -22.00 -9.36 -9.60
CA ALA A 204 -22.37 -7.96 -9.39
C ALA A 204 -21.16 -7.09 -9.06
N ALA A 205 -20.25 -7.56 -8.18
CA ALA A 205 -19.04 -6.83 -7.83
C ALA A 205 -18.08 -6.64 -9.02
N VAL A 206 -17.79 -7.68 -9.80
CA VAL A 206 -16.90 -7.55 -10.97
C VAL A 206 -17.56 -6.75 -12.11
N ALA A 207 -18.88 -6.81 -12.26
CA ALA A 207 -19.61 -5.95 -13.19
C ALA A 207 -19.51 -4.46 -12.81
N ILE A 208 -19.64 -4.13 -11.52
CA ILE A 208 -19.38 -2.78 -11.01
C ILE A 208 -17.93 -2.35 -11.33
N MET A 209 -16.94 -3.22 -11.08
CA MET A 209 -15.54 -2.95 -11.43
C MET A 209 -15.34 -2.70 -12.93
N CYS A 210 -16.00 -3.48 -13.79
CA CYS A 210 -15.96 -3.28 -15.24
C CYS A 210 -16.53 -1.90 -15.66
N VAL A 211 -17.60 -1.44 -15.00
CA VAL A 211 -18.15 -0.08 -15.21
C VAL A 211 -17.19 1.00 -14.71
N GLN A 212 -16.53 0.81 -13.56
CA GLN A 212 -15.49 1.73 -13.06
C GLN A 212 -14.33 1.85 -14.04
N ALA A 213 -13.78 0.72 -14.49
CA ALA A 213 -12.67 0.67 -15.43
C ALA A 213 -13.04 1.34 -16.78
N LEU A 214 -14.26 1.14 -17.28
CA LEU A 214 -14.75 1.83 -18.48
C LEU A 214 -14.81 3.35 -18.29
N ILE A 215 -15.31 3.83 -17.15
CA ILE A 215 -15.34 5.26 -16.82
C ILE A 215 -13.92 5.83 -16.75
N HIS A 216 -12.98 5.12 -16.10
CA HIS A 216 -11.58 5.55 -16.00
C HIS A 216 -10.91 5.61 -17.37
N LEU A 217 -11.12 4.60 -18.23
CA LEU A 217 -10.63 4.56 -19.61
C LEU A 217 -11.15 5.75 -20.44
N ILE A 218 -12.46 6.05 -20.37
CA ILE A 218 -13.06 7.20 -21.05
C ILE A 218 -12.46 8.53 -20.55
N GLN A 219 -12.23 8.67 -19.25
CA GLN A 219 -11.56 9.85 -18.68
C GLN A 219 -10.11 9.98 -19.18
N SER A 220 -9.37 8.87 -19.24
CA SER A 220 -7.97 8.77 -19.69
C SER A 220 -7.80 9.13 -21.16
N ILE A 221 -8.73 8.71 -22.02
CA ILE A 221 -8.79 9.09 -23.43
C ILE A 221 -9.09 10.59 -23.59
N LYS A 222 -9.99 11.15 -22.78
CA LYS A 222 -10.36 12.58 -22.81
C LYS A 222 -9.31 13.51 -22.17
N GLY A 223 -8.35 12.98 -21.41
CA GLY A 223 -7.24 13.73 -20.85
C GLY A 223 -6.33 14.29 -21.95
N LYS A 224 -6.25 15.62 -22.06
CA LYS A 224 -5.33 16.31 -22.96
C LYS A 224 -3.90 16.27 -22.41
N PRO A 225 -2.86 16.22 -23.27
CA PRO A 225 -1.51 16.50 -22.83
C PRO A 225 -1.41 17.88 -22.20
N ALA A 226 -0.59 17.99 -21.15
CA ALA A 226 -0.14 19.29 -20.67
C ALA A 226 0.53 20.02 -21.84
N PRO A 227 0.27 21.33 -22.05
CA PRO A 227 1.06 22.12 -22.98
C PRO A 227 2.53 21.94 -22.65
N ASP A 228 3.36 21.68 -23.66
CA ASP A 228 4.80 21.61 -23.46
C ASP A 228 5.25 22.97 -22.88
N ALA A 229 5.99 22.95 -21.76
CA ALA A 229 6.48 24.20 -21.18
C ALA A 229 7.36 24.91 -22.22
N PRO A 230 7.23 26.24 -22.41
CA PRO A 230 8.05 26.95 -23.37
C PRO A 230 9.53 26.71 -23.03
N GLU A 231 10.31 26.28 -24.02
CA GLU A 231 11.74 26.03 -23.87
C GLU A 231 12.40 27.32 -23.39
N GLY A 232 12.92 27.29 -22.16
CA GLY A 232 13.45 28.46 -21.50
C GLY A 232 14.82 28.83 -22.06
N GLY A 233 14.85 29.87 -22.91
CA GLY A 233 15.99 30.75 -23.11
C GLY A 233 17.27 30.10 -23.62
N ALA A 234 17.42 30.08 -24.94
CA ALA A 234 18.74 30.39 -25.51
C ALA A 234 18.89 31.92 -25.51
N ASP A 235 19.84 32.44 -24.73
CA ASP A 235 20.52 33.73 -24.87
C ASP A 235 21.81 33.70 -24.00
#